data_AF-A0A928VBK3-F1
#
_entry.id   AF-A0A928VBK3-F1
#
_cell.length_a   1.000
_cell.length_b   1.000
_cell.length_c   1.000
_cell.angle_alpha   90.00
_cell.angle_beta   90.00
_cell.angle_gamma   90.00
#
_symmetry.space_group_name_H-M   'P 1'
#
loop_
_entity.id
_entity.type
_entity.pdbx_description
1 polymer ?
#
loop_
_entity_poly.entity_id
_entity_poly.type
_entity_poly.pdbx_seq_one_letter_code
_entity_poly.pdbx_strand_id
1 'polypeptide(L)'
;INRDQIPKNLLWTGFVGIPIAIAFLQSLFTDSFKRWFPRNLLYCITLIVGIVVNAVISSTRGALENNMLPFVPLLIYLSVELFHLSKSPKLGGFRGHDPPQTKQEFSKILTPISLSAAIAFTLSLCLAVYSTEVKFIDRMITAPGHRAIADLDQFMAANPNRTIGMGYGAVSYQLSTYRTQLVFRSNPYLLDSASLMEMQASGLNNTPESTLNALRTCQTEIWLIPKGKLPFQVYSYYPPLQKLFSDQFRKTFADHYEKQSSTEFYDAWVCKTIRN
;
A
#
# COMPACT_ATOMS: atom_id res chain seq x y z
N ILE A 1 -2.58 -10.69 -13.71
CA ILE A 1 -3.40 -11.15 -12.56
C ILE A 1 -2.67 -12.29 -11.86
N ASN A 2 -2.42 -12.14 -10.56
CA ASN A 2 -1.91 -13.17 -9.68
C ASN A 2 -3.10 -13.92 -9.04
N ARG A 3 -3.37 -15.16 -9.49
CA ARG A 3 -4.53 -15.93 -9.02
C ARG A 3 -4.48 -16.23 -7.52
N ASP A 4 -3.29 -16.32 -6.95
CA ASP A 4 -3.10 -16.62 -5.52
C ASP A 4 -3.44 -15.42 -4.61
N GLN A 5 -3.57 -14.22 -5.18
CA GLN A 5 -3.92 -13.02 -4.41
C GLN A 5 -5.44 -12.87 -4.21
N ILE A 6 -6.25 -13.41 -5.13
CA ILE A 6 -7.72 -13.40 -5.03
C ILE A 6 -8.20 -14.02 -3.70
N PRO A 7 -7.79 -15.25 -3.32
CA PRO A 7 -8.26 -15.85 -2.07
C PRO A 7 -7.79 -15.07 -0.84
N LYS A 8 -6.63 -14.41 -0.88
CA LYS A 8 -6.14 -13.58 0.22
C LYS A 8 -6.98 -12.32 0.40
N ASN A 9 -7.30 -11.63 -0.70
CA ASN A 9 -8.16 -10.45 -0.69
C ASN A 9 -9.57 -10.79 -0.17
N LEU A 10 -10.12 -11.94 -0.59
CA LEU A 10 -11.41 -12.43 -0.10
C LEU A 10 -11.35 -12.86 1.36
N LEU A 11 -10.27 -13.51 1.80
CA LEU A 11 -10.08 -13.92 3.21
C LEU A 11 -10.01 -12.69 4.12
N TRP A 12 -9.24 -11.68 3.74
CA TRP A 12 -9.15 -10.42 4.48
C TRP A 12 -10.51 -9.73 4.57
N THR A 13 -11.25 -9.68 3.46
CA THR A 13 -12.60 -9.08 3.45
C THR A 13 -13.57 -9.90 4.32
N GLY A 14 -13.46 -11.22 4.30
CA GLY A 14 -14.21 -12.12 5.18
C GLY A 14 -13.93 -11.87 6.66
N PHE A 15 -12.67 -11.64 7.03
CA PHE A 15 -12.27 -11.27 8.38
C PHE A 15 -12.91 -9.93 8.82
N VAL A 16 -12.88 -8.91 7.96
CA VAL A 16 -13.56 -7.63 8.22
C VAL A 16 -15.08 -7.78 8.22
N GLY A 17 -15.62 -8.77 7.52
CA GLY A 17 -17.05 -9.08 7.46
C GLY A 17 -17.61 -9.84 8.68
N ILE A 18 -16.77 -10.26 9.64
CA ILE A 18 -17.24 -10.99 10.83
C ILE A 18 -18.34 -10.24 11.61
N PRO A 19 -18.21 -8.93 11.91
CA PRO A 19 -19.26 -8.18 12.60
C PRO A 19 -20.58 -8.17 11.82
N ILE A 20 -20.52 -8.13 10.48
CA ILE A 20 -21.71 -8.19 9.62
C ILE A 20 -22.37 -9.55 9.71
N ALA A 21 -21.61 -10.64 9.62
CA ALA A 21 -22.17 -11.99 9.72
C ALA A 21 -22.91 -12.19 11.05
N ILE A 22 -22.35 -11.67 12.14
CA ILE A 22 -22.98 -11.72 13.47
C ILE A 22 -24.25 -10.86 13.52
N ALA A 23 -24.18 -9.61 13.07
CA ALA A 23 -25.32 -8.70 13.03
C ALA A 23 -26.45 -9.25 12.15
N PHE A 24 -26.08 -9.86 11.01
CA PHE A 24 -26.98 -10.54 10.09
C PHE A 24 -27.71 -11.69 10.78
N LEU A 25 -26.98 -12.61 11.43
CA LEU A 25 -27.56 -13.73 12.17
C LEU A 25 -28.51 -13.27 13.28
N GLN A 26 -28.17 -12.19 13.99
CA GLN A 26 -29.04 -11.59 15.01
C GLN A 26 -30.31 -10.96 14.41
N SER A 27 -30.22 -10.41 13.20
CA SER A 27 -31.32 -9.71 12.55
C SER A 27 -32.26 -10.64 11.76
N LEU A 28 -31.80 -11.81 11.32
CA LEU A 28 -32.44 -12.69 10.33
C LEU A 28 -33.91 -13.02 10.64
N PHE A 29 -34.24 -13.19 11.92
CA PHE A 29 -35.58 -13.57 12.38
C PHE A 29 -36.46 -12.39 12.79
N THR A 30 -36.03 -11.15 12.54
CA THR A 30 -36.80 -9.95 12.88
C THR A 30 -37.71 -9.51 11.72
N ASP A 31 -38.92 -9.06 12.03
CA ASP A 31 -39.82 -8.49 11.00
C ASP A 31 -39.29 -7.16 10.44
N SER A 32 -38.42 -6.48 11.19
CA SER A 32 -37.64 -5.33 10.71
C SER A 32 -36.70 -5.76 9.57
N PHE A 33 -35.96 -6.86 9.74
CA PHE A 33 -35.09 -7.39 8.70
C PHE A 33 -35.85 -7.86 7.46
N LYS A 34 -36.97 -8.59 7.64
CA LYS A 34 -37.83 -9.03 6.51
C LYS A 34 -38.32 -7.86 5.64
N ARG A 35 -38.60 -6.70 6.25
CA ARG A 35 -39.01 -5.48 5.53
C ARG A 35 -37.82 -4.72 4.95
N TRP A 36 -36.69 -4.74 5.65
CA TRP A 36 -35.46 -4.04 5.27
C TRP A 36 -34.76 -4.70 4.08
N PHE A 37 -34.62 -6.03 4.10
CA PHE A 37 -33.86 -6.78 3.11
C PHE A 37 -34.31 -6.55 1.66
N PRO A 38 -35.60 -6.65 1.29
CA PRO A 38 -36.01 -6.42 -0.10
C PRO A 38 -35.77 -4.98 -0.55
N ARG A 39 -35.81 -3.99 0.36
CA ARG A 39 -35.54 -2.58 0.04
C ARG A 39 -34.06 -2.31 -0.20
N ASN A 40 -33.19 -3.07 0.45
CA ASN A 40 -31.74 -2.90 0.39
C ASN A 40 -31.03 -4.02 -0.39
N LEU A 41 -31.79 -4.89 -1.08
CA LEU A 41 -31.24 -6.02 -1.83
C LEU A 41 -30.24 -5.56 -2.89
N LEU A 42 -30.54 -4.47 -3.61
CA LEU A 42 -29.65 -3.91 -4.60
C LEU A 42 -28.33 -3.43 -3.96
N TYR A 43 -28.40 -2.77 -2.82
CA TYR A 43 -27.20 -2.36 -2.06
C TYR A 43 -26.34 -3.59 -1.70
N CYS A 44 -26.94 -4.65 -1.14
CA CYS A 44 -26.21 -5.88 -0.80
C CYS A 44 -25.57 -6.53 -2.03
N ILE A 45 -26.29 -6.62 -3.15
CA ILE A 45 -25.76 -7.18 -4.40
C ILE A 45 -24.60 -6.35 -4.93
N THR A 46 -24.76 -5.03 -5.01
CA THR A 46 -23.69 -4.13 -5.51
C THR A 46 -22.45 -4.17 -4.63
N LEU A 47 -22.62 -4.27 -3.30
CA LEU A 47 -21.50 -4.42 -2.36
C LEU A 47 -20.74 -5.73 -2.62
N ILE A 48 -21.44 -6.86 -2.74
CA ILE A 48 -20.82 -8.18 -3.01
C ILE A 48 -20.12 -8.18 -4.36
N VAL A 49 -20.79 -7.69 -5.42
CA VAL A 49 -20.20 -7.60 -6.76
C VAL A 49 -18.98 -6.69 -6.75
N GLY A 50 -19.05 -5.53 -6.09
CA GLY A 50 -17.93 -4.60 -5.95
C GLY A 50 -16.74 -5.25 -5.25
N ILE A 51 -16.97 -5.97 -4.15
CA ILE A 51 -15.93 -6.72 -3.44
C ILE A 51 -15.27 -7.76 -4.35
N VAL A 52 -16.06 -8.57 -5.06
CA VAL A 52 -15.54 -9.63 -5.93
C VAL A 52 -14.77 -9.04 -7.11
N VAL A 53 -15.34 -8.05 -7.80
CA VAL A 53 -14.70 -7.38 -8.93
C VAL A 53 -13.41 -6.70 -8.48
N ASN A 54 -13.42 -5.97 -7.37
CA ASN A 54 -12.20 -5.34 -6.85
C ASN A 54 -11.17 -6.38 -6.41
N ALA A 55 -11.57 -7.50 -5.79
CA ALA A 55 -10.65 -8.57 -5.42
C ALA A 55 -9.93 -9.14 -6.66
N VAL A 56 -10.61 -9.25 -7.80
CA VAL A 56 -10.02 -9.68 -9.08
C VAL A 56 -9.12 -8.60 -9.69
N ILE A 57 -9.60 -7.35 -9.79
CA ILE A 57 -8.85 -6.24 -10.40
C ILE A 57 -7.58 -5.94 -9.61
N SER A 58 -7.68 -5.92 -8.28
CA SER A 58 -6.56 -5.67 -7.37
C SER A 58 -5.62 -6.86 -7.19
N SER A 59 -5.88 -8.00 -7.83
CA SER A 59 -4.97 -9.14 -7.85
C SER A 59 -3.82 -8.94 -8.84
N THR A 60 -3.16 -7.79 -8.80
CA THR A 60 -1.92 -7.53 -9.53
C THR A 60 -0.71 -8.06 -8.74
N ARG A 61 0.45 -8.19 -9.38
CA ARG A 61 1.68 -8.55 -8.66
C ARG A 61 2.06 -7.37 -7.76
N GLY A 62 2.51 -7.66 -6.53
CA GLY A 62 2.88 -6.64 -5.55
C GLY A 62 1.70 -5.98 -4.79
N ALA A 63 0.46 -6.20 -5.23
CA ALA A 63 -0.73 -5.76 -4.50
C ALA A 63 -0.92 -6.53 -3.20
N LEU A 64 -1.18 -5.81 -2.11
CA LEU A 64 -1.51 -6.37 -0.80
C LEU A 64 -3.03 -6.35 -0.57
N GLU A 65 -3.46 -7.05 0.48
CA GLU A 65 -4.86 -7.17 0.91
C GLU A 65 -5.49 -5.80 1.25
N ASN A 66 -4.65 -4.80 1.53
CA ASN A 66 -5.05 -3.42 1.81
C ASN A 66 -5.83 -2.75 0.66
N ASN A 67 -5.80 -3.31 -0.55
CA ASN A 67 -6.63 -2.83 -1.66
C ASN A 67 -8.15 -2.99 -1.41
N MET A 68 -8.52 -3.73 -0.38
CA MET A 68 -9.91 -3.89 0.07
C MET A 68 -10.35 -2.85 1.12
N LEU A 69 -9.44 -2.00 1.60
CA LEU A 69 -9.74 -0.94 2.57
C LEU A 69 -10.90 -0.01 2.19
N PRO A 70 -11.12 0.36 0.90
CA PRO A 70 -12.26 1.19 0.52
C PRO A 70 -13.64 0.60 0.87
N PHE A 71 -13.75 -0.72 1.06
CA PHE A 71 -14.99 -1.37 1.48
C PHE A 71 -15.23 -1.33 2.99
N VAL A 72 -14.22 -1.03 3.81
CA VAL A 72 -14.34 -1.03 5.27
C VAL A 72 -15.47 -0.11 5.76
N PRO A 73 -15.60 1.15 5.30
CA PRO A 73 -16.71 2.01 5.73
C PRO A 73 -18.09 1.45 5.37
N LEU A 74 -18.22 0.82 4.20
CA LEU A 74 -19.49 0.21 3.75
C LEU A 74 -19.84 -1.02 4.58
N LEU A 75 -18.85 -1.84 4.90
CA LEU A 75 -18.98 -3.01 5.76
C LEU A 75 -19.36 -2.61 7.19
N ILE A 76 -18.75 -1.56 7.73
CA ILE A 76 -19.10 -0.99 9.03
C ILE A 76 -20.54 -0.46 9.01
N TYR A 77 -20.91 0.33 8.00
CA TYR A 77 -22.26 0.87 7.86
C TYR A 77 -23.32 -0.24 7.87
N LEU A 78 -23.14 -1.27 7.04
CA LEU A 78 -24.04 -2.42 6.97
C LEU A 78 -24.11 -3.15 8.32
N SER A 79 -22.99 -3.31 9.03
CA SER A 79 -23.00 -3.93 10.36
C SER A 79 -23.83 -3.12 11.36
N VAL A 80 -23.65 -1.79 11.39
CA VAL A 80 -24.37 -0.87 12.28
C VAL A 80 -25.87 -0.91 12.00
N GLU A 81 -26.26 -0.90 10.72
CA GLU A 81 -27.66 -0.96 10.32
C GLU A 81 -28.31 -2.29 10.73
N LEU A 82 -27.64 -3.43 10.50
CA LEU A 82 -28.13 -4.75 10.94
C LEU A 82 -28.25 -4.85 12.47
N PHE A 83 -27.31 -4.25 13.22
CA PHE A 83 -27.42 -4.14 14.68
C PHE A 83 -28.58 -3.24 15.13
N HIS A 84 -28.87 -2.16 14.41
CA HIS A 84 -30.05 -1.34 14.69
C HIS A 84 -31.34 -2.13 14.44
N LEU A 85 -31.39 -2.95 13.40
CA LEU A 85 -32.56 -3.81 13.11
C LEU A 85 -32.75 -4.89 14.17
N SER A 86 -31.67 -5.47 14.69
CA SER A 86 -31.74 -6.47 15.76
C SER A 86 -32.18 -5.88 17.10
N LYS A 87 -31.77 -4.64 17.39
CA LYS A 87 -32.13 -3.94 18.63
C LYS A 87 -33.47 -3.22 18.59
N SER A 88 -33.96 -2.80 17.41
CA SER A 88 -35.17 -1.98 17.28
C SER A 88 -36.40 -2.67 17.86
N PRO A 89 -36.83 -2.29 19.07
CA PRO A 89 -38.00 -2.86 19.71
C PRO A 89 -39.13 -1.89 19.42
N LYS A 90 -39.77 -1.98 18.26
CA LYS A 90 -40.83 -1.00 17.95
C LYS A 90 -42.13 -1.64 17.49
N LEU A 91 -43.07 -1.54 18.43
CA LEU A 91 -44.35 -0.84 18.24
C LEU A 91 -45.36 -1.58 17.37
N GLY A 92 -45.53 -2.88 17.62
CA GLY A 92 -46.83 -3.52 17.41
C GLY A 92 -47.58 -3.50 18.73
N GLY A 93 -48.52 -2.55 18.90
CA GLY A 93 -49.44 -2.52 20.03
C GLY A 93 -50.44 -3.68 19.98
N PHE A 94 -49.96 -4.92 20.10
CA PHE A 94 -50.79 -6.07 20.43
C PHE A 94 -50.45 -6.50 21.85
N ARG A 95 -51.28 -6.01 22.79
CA ARG A 95 -51.41 -6.56 24.13
C ARG A 95 -51.63 -8.08 24.01
N GLY A 96 -50.74 -8.89 24.56
CA GLY A 96 -51.10 -10.24 25.03
C GLY A 96 -50.47 -11.46 24.36
N HIS A 97 -49.48 -11.34 23.46
CA HIS A 97 -48.70 -12.51 23.06
C HIS A 97 -47.25 -12.38 23.50
N ASP A 98 -46.86 -13.26 24.42
CA ASP A 98 -45.48 -13.48 24.81
C ASP A 98 -44.62 -13.61 23.55
N PRO A 99 -43.42 -12.99 23.52
CA PRO A 99 -42.50 -13.21 22.43
C PRO A 99 -42.28 -14.73 22.28
N PRO A 100 -42.26 -15.27 21.04
CA PRO A 100 -42.02 -16.70 20.85
C PRO A 100 -40.75 -17.10 21.60
N GLN A 101 -40.86 -18.10 22.50
CA GLN A 101 -39.79 -18.56 23.40
C GLN A 101 -38.44 -18.73 22.68
N THR A 102 -38.49 -19.12 21.41
CA THR A 102 -37.35 -19.26 20.50
C THR A 102 -36.52 -17.98 20.39
N LYS A 103 -37.13 -16.80 20.22
CA LYS A 103 -36.37 -15.54 20.03
C LYS A 103 -35.63 -15.12 21.31
N GLN A 104 -36.22 -15.40 22.47
CA GLN A 104 -35.64 -15.09 23.76
C GLN A 104 -34.43 -15.98 24.08
N GLU A 105 -34.49 -17.26 23.73
CA GLU A 105 -33.38 -18.21 23.90
C GLU A 105 -32.21 -17.89 22.95
N PHE A 106 -32.48 -17.61 21.67
CA PHE A 106 -31.42 -17.25 20.71
C PHE A 106 -30.71 -15.94 21.09
N SER A 107 -31.43 -14.92 21.57
CA SER A 107 -30.82 -13.64 21.99
C SER A 107 -29.84 -13.80 23.16
N LYS A 108 -30.12 -14.69 24.12
CA LYS A 108 -29.23 -14.94 25.27
C LYS A 108 -27.89 -15.55 24.86
N ILE A 109 -27.87 -16.34 23.79
CA ILE A 109 -26.67 -17.01 23.27
C ILE A 109 -25.91 -16.11 22.29
N LEU A 110 -26.62 -15.41 21.39
CA LEU A 110 -25.98 -14.57 20.36
C LEU A 110 -25.34 -13.29 20.91
N THR A 111 -25.83 -12.76 22.03
CA THR A 111 -25.28 -11.55 22.66
C THR A 111 -23.84 -11.75 23.17
N PRO A 112 -23.52 -12.75 24.01
CA PRO A 112 -22.14 -12.99 24.46
C PRO A 112 -21.23 -13.39 23.31
N ILE A 113 -21.70 -14.15 22.32
CA ILE A 113 -20.91 -14.47 21.12
C ILE A 113 -20.54 -13.18 20.35
N SER A 114 -21.51 -12.28 20.16
CA SER A 114 -21.25 -11.00 19.49
C SER A 114 -20.29 -10.10 20.25
N LEU A 115 -20.38 -10.07 21.58
CA LEU A 115 -19.47 -9.31 22.43
C LEU A 115 -18.06 -9.88 22.36
N SER A 116 -17.91 -11.20 22.49
CA SER A 116 -16.63 -11.89 22.36
C SER A 116 -15.99 -11.68 20.99
N ALA A 117 -16.79 -11.73 19.91
CA ALA A 117 -16.29 -11.47 18.57
C ALA A 117 -15.89 -10.00 18.36
N ALA A 118 -16.65 -9.04 18.90
CA ALA A 118 -16.29 -7.63 18.84
C ALA A 118 -14.98 -7.34 19.61
N ILE A 119 -14.81 -7.95 20.78
CA ILE A 119 -13.58 -7.88 21.57
C ILE A 119 -12.42 -8.51 20.81
N ALA A 120 -12.59 -9.72 20.26
CA ALA A 120 -11.56 -10.40 19.49
C ALA A 120 -11.16 -9.61 18.23
N PHE A 121 -12.13 -9.05 17.52
CA PHE A 121 -11.90 -8.19 16.35
C PHE A 121 -11.13 -6.91 16.73
N THR A 122 -11.54 -6.23 17.81
CA THR A 122 -10.87 -5.02 18.31
C THR A 122 -9.45 -5.34 18.76
N LEU A 123 -9.23 -6.41 19.52
CA LEU A 123 -7.90 -6.86 19.92
C LEU A 123 -7.03 -7.19 18.71
N SER A 124 -7.56 -7.91 17.72
CA SER A 124 -6.82 -8.23 16.50
C SER A 124 -6.40 -6.98 15.73
N LEU A 125 -7.29 -5.98 15.63
CA LEU A 125 -6.97 -4.68 15.03
C LEU A 125 -5.89 -3.95 15.83
N CYS A 126 -6.02 -3.88 17.16
CA CYS A 126 -5.02 -3.24 18.02
C CYS A 126 -3.64 -3.90 17.89
N LEU A 127 -3.58 -5.24 17.85
CA LEU A 127 -2.32 -5.97 17.61
C LEU A 127 -1.76 -5.69 16.21
N ALA A 128 -2.61 -5.70 15.18
CA ALA A 128 -2.19 -5.43 13.81
C ALA A 128 -1.61 -4.01 13.68
N VAL A 129 -2.33 -3.00 14.20
CA VAL A 129 -1.89 -1.59 14.25
C VAL A 129 -0.60 -1.46 15.04
N TYR A 130 -0.52 -2.05 16.25
CA TYR A 130 0.69 -1.97 17.06
C TYR A 130 1.91 -2.56 16.33
N SER A 131 1.76 -3.72 15.70
CA SER A 131 2.86 -4.42 15.04
C SER A 131 3.41 -3.70 13.80
N THR A 132 2.60 -2.85 13.17
CA THR A 132 2.91 -2.18 11.90
C THR A 132 3.18 -0.69 12.08
N GLU A 133 2.25 0.04 12.72
CA GLU A 133 2.30 1.50 12.84
C GLU A 133 3.30 1.98 13.88
N VAL A 134 3.44 1.28 15.03
CA VAL A 134 4.46 1.70 16.02
C VAL A 134 5.85 1.56 15.46
N LYS A 135 6.14 0.49 14.71
CA LYS A 135 7.41 0.33 14.01
C LYS A 135 7.59 1.35 12.89
N PHE A 136 6.51 1.76 12.24
CA PHE A 136 6.56 2.80 11.23
C PHE A 136 6.87 4.16 11.85
N ILE A 137 6.18 4.55 12.93
CA ILE A 137 6.43 5.79 13.68
C ILE A 137 7.84 5.78 14.28
N ASP A 138 8.24 4.68 14.91
CA ASP A 138 9.59 4.51 15.43
C ASP A 138 10.63 4.70 14.33
N ARG A 139 10.41 4.11 13.14
CA ARG A 139 11.25 4.40 11.97
C ARG A 139 11.16 5.86 11.56
N MET A 140 10.01 6.52 11.51
CA MET A 140 9.97 7.94 11.14
C MET A 140 10.74 8.84 12.12
N ILE A 141 10.69 8.54 13.42
CA ILE A 141 11.30 9.35 14.47
C ILE A 141 12.80 9.03 14.60
N THR A 142 13.17 7.74 14.59
CA THR A 142 14.55 7.29 14.85
C THR A 142 15.35 7.02 13.59
N ALA A 143 14.72 6.94 12.42
CA ALA A 143 15.45 6.58 11.21
C ALA A 143 16.47 7.66 10.84
N PRO A 144 17.55 7.24 10.16
CA PRO A 144 18.44 8.14 9.42
C PRO A 144 17.73 9.06 8.41
N GLY A 145 16.40 9.04 8.26
CA GLY A 145 15.66 9.87 7.31
C GLY A 145 15.81 11.37 7.53
N HIS A 146 15.68 11.87 8.75
CA HIS A 146 15.91 13.30 9.02
C HIS A 146 17.34 13.72 8.67
N ARG A 147 18.33 12.88 9.00
CA ARG A 147 19.73 13.13 8.66
C ARG A 147 19.99 13.04 7.16
N ALA A 148 19.38 12.07 6.47
CA ALA A 148 19.48 11.92 5.02
C ALA A 148 18.83 13.09 4.28
N ILE A 149 17.70 13.62 4.76
CA ILE A 149 17.07 14.82 4.21
C ILE A 149 17.96 16.04 4.45
N ALA A 150 18.48 16.22 5.67
CA ALA A 150 19.40 17.32 5.96
C ALA A 150 20.69 17.25 5.11
N ASP A 151 21.25 16.06 4.92
CA ASP A 151 22.41 15.80 4.05
C ASP A 151 22.09 16.17 2.58
N LEU A 152 20.89 15.82 2.10
CA LEU A 152 20.42 16.22 0.76
C LEU A 152 20.22 17.73 0.62
N ASP A 153 19.58 18.37 1.60
CA ASP A 153 19.34 19.81 1.59
C ASP A 153 20.66 20.59 1.58
N GLN A 154 21.63 20.16 2.39
CA GLN A 154 22.98 20.73 2.38
C GLN A 154 23.67 20.54 1.02
N PHE A 155 23.57 19.35 0.42
CA PHE A 155 24.18 19.09 -0.88
C PHE A 155 23.54 19.93 -2.00
N MET A 156 22.22 20.08 -2.01
CA MET A 156 21.51 20.92 -2.97
C MET A 156 21.85 22.40 -2.79
N ALA A 157 21.94 22.89 -1.55
CA ALA A 157 22.35 24.27 -1.28
C ALA A 157 23.78 24.57 -1.78
N ALA A 158 24.67 23.57 -1.74
CA ALA A 158 26.02 23.67 -2.30
C ALA A 158 26.07 23.56 -3.84
N ASN A 159 24.97 23.18 -4.50
CA ASN A 159 24.88 22.98 -5.96
C ASN A 159 23.61 23.62 -6.56
N PRO A 160 23.35 24.93 -6.36
CA PRO A 160 22.04 25.54 -6.58
C PRO A 160 21.58 25.60 -8.05
N ASN A 161 22.51 25.53 -9.01
CA ASN A 161 22.21 25.64 -10.45
C ASN A 161 22.50 24.35 -11.21
N ARG A 162 22.57 23.23 -10.51
CA ARG A 162 22.88 21.93 -11.13
C ARG A 162 21.69 21.01 -11.02
N THR A 163 21.46 20.22 -12.06
CA THR A 163 20.44 19.18 -12.03
C THR A 163 20.94 17.96 -11.28
N ILE A 164 20.20 17.56 -10.25
CA ILE A 164 20.58 16.49 -9.32
C ILE A 164 19.53 15.39 -9.36
N GLY A 165 19.94 14.18 -9.72
CA GLY A 165 19.10 12.98 -9.68
C GLY A 165 19.50 12.04 -8.55
N MET A 166 18.59 11.16 -8.18
CA MET A 166 18.87 10.07 -7.23
C MET A 166 19.02 8.76 -7.98
N GLY A 167 20.17 8.12 -7.85
CA GLY A 167 20.42 6.78 -8.36
C GLY A 167 20.15 5.71 -7.31
N TYR A 168 20.50 4.48 -7.65
CA TYR A 168 20.20 3.31 -6.81
C TYR A 168 21.46 2.52 -6.47
N GLY A 169 21.55 2.03 -5.24
CA GLY A 169 22.58 1.12 -4.76
C GLY A 169 21.98 -0.25 -4.40
N ALA A 170 22.79 -1.31 -4.48
CA ALA A 170 22.33 -2.71 -4.35
C ALA A 170 21.62 -3.07 -3.02
N VAL A 171 21.91 -2.36 -1.92
CA VAL A 171 21.48 -2.75 -0.56
C VAL A 171 20.68 -1.63 0.14
N SER A 172 20.78 -0.40 -0.36
CA SER A 172 20.25 0.82 0.26
C SER A 172 19.13 1.45 -0.57
N TYR A 173 18.23 0.60 -1.10
CA TYR A 173 17.03 1.02 -1.83
C TYR A 173 16.23 2.09 -1.07
N GLN A 174 16.19 1.98 0.26
CA GLN A 174 15.49 2.91 1.14
C GLN A 174 16.09 4.32 1.14
N LEU A 175 17.40 4.48 0.91
CA LEU A 175 17.98 5.83 0.78
C LEU A 175 17.60 6.47 -0.56
N SER A 176 17.44 5.66 -1.61
CA SER A 176 16.96 6.15 -2.91
C SER A 176 15.51 6.63 -2.89
N THR A 177 14.70 6.28 -1.86
CA THR A 177 13.31 6.78 -1.76
C THR A 177 13.23 8.26 -1.42
N TYR A 178 14.29 8.87 -0.89
CA TYR A 178 14.36 10.32 -0.62
C TYR A 178 14.49 11.17 -1.90
N ARG A 179 14.50 10.55 -3.08
CA ARG A 179 14.47 11.24 -4.39
C ARG A 179 13.35 12.27 -4.54
N THR A 180 12.23 12.11 -3.83
CA THR A 180 11.11 13.07 -3.84
C THR A 180 11.53 14.44 -3.34
N GLN A 181 12.48 14.51 -2.40
CA GLN A 181 13.03 15.78 -1.92
C GLN A 181 13.70 16.57 -3.05
N LEU A 182 14.41 15.89 -3.96
CA LEU A 182 15.03 16.52 -5.13
C LEU A 182 13.95 17.07 -6.08
N VAL A 183 12.90 16.27 -6.35
CA VAL A 183 11.79 16.66 -7.24
C VAL A 183 11.03 17.88 -6.71
N PHE A 184 10.77 17.95 -5.40
CA PHE A 184 10.17 19.14 -4.78
C PHE A 184 11.07 20.40 -4.83
N ARG A 185 12.35 20.23 -5.16
CA ARG A 185 13.30 21.30 -5.48
C ARG A 185 13.53 21.46 -6.98
N SER A 186 12.56 21.05 -7.80
CA SER A 186 12.55 21.19 -9.26
C SER A 186 13.66 20.45 -10.00
N ASN A 187 14.26 19.42 -9.38
CA ASN A 187 15.21 18.55 -10.07
C ASN A 187 14.52 17.50 -10.95
N PRO A 188 15.21 16.96 -11.98
CA PRO A 188 14.62 16.01 -12.91
C PRO A 188 14.29 14.66 -12.27
N TYR A 189 13.26 14.01 -12.78
CA TYR A 189 12.81 12.68 -12.38
C TYR A 189 12.92 11.68 -13.54
N LEU A 190 14.14 11.20 -13.81
CA LEU A 190 14.40 10.36 -14.98
C LEU A 190 14.11 8.86 -14.75
N LEU A 191 14.37 8.34 -13.54
CA LEU A 191 14.37 6.91 -13.26
C LEU A 191 13.50 6.55 -12.06
N ASP A 192 12.55 5.65 -12.26
CA ASP A 192 11.73 5.06 -11.21
C ASP A 192 11.94 3.55 -11.15
N SER A 193 12.57 3.06 -10.07
CA SER A 193 12.85 1.63 -9.88
C SER A 193 11.59 0.76 -9.81
N ALA A 194 10.50 1.24 -9.20
CA ALA A 194 9.28 0.46 -9.05
C ALA A 194 8.59 0.26 -10.42
N SER A 195 8.53 1.33 -11.21
CA SER A 195 8.04 1.36 -12.59
C SER A 195 8.89 0.45 -13.47
N LEU A 196 10.22 0.50 -13.34
CA LEU A 196 11.12 -0.41 -14.05
C LEU A 196 10.87 -1.88 -13.66
N MET A 197 10.64 -2.18 -12.38
CA MET A 197 10.31 -3.54 -11.93
C MET A 197 8.99 -4.03 -12.54
N GLU A 198 7.95 -3.19 -12.57
CA GLU A 198 6.66 -3.50 -13.20
C GLU A 198 6.77 -3.67 -14.71
N MET A 199 7.53 -2.81 -15.38
CA MET A 199 7.83 -2.91 -16.82
C MET A 199 8.51 -4.24 -17.12
N GLN A 200 9.54 -4.60 -16.36
CA GLN A 200 10.22 -5.89 -16.48
C GLN A 200 9.27 -7.07 -16.23
N ALA A 201 8.43 -7.00 -15.20
CA ALA A 201 7.43 -8.01 -14.91
C ALA A 201 6.39 -8.18 -16.04
N SER A 202 6.21 -7.13 -16.85
CA SER A 202 5.37 -7.08 -18.05
C SER A 202 6.11 -7.47 -19.33
N GLY A 203 7.38 -7.90 -19.25
CA GLY A 203 8.20 -8.32 -20.39
C GLY A 203 8.96 -7.18 -21.09
N LEU A 204 8.87 -5.95 -20.57
CA LEU A 204 9.59 -4.79 -21.09
C LEU A 204 10.95 -4.66 -20.39
N ASN A 205 11.90 -5.51 -20.79
CA ASN A 205 13.20 -5.64 -20.12
C ASN A 205 14.29 -4.69 -20.64
N ASN A 206 14.04 -3.97 -21.74
CA ASN A 206 15.02 -3.11 -22.36
C ASN A 206 14.96 -1.70 -21.78
N THR A 207 16.13 -1.11 -21.54
CA THR A 207 16.23 0.32 -21.24
C THR A 207 15.91 1.11 -22.52
N PRO A 208 14.92 2.03 -22.52
CA PRO A 208 14.62 2.83 -23.69
C PRO A 208 15.83 3.63 -24.18
N GLU A 209 15.99 3.77 -25.50
CA GLU A 209 17.11 4.54 -26.08
C GLU A 209 17.09 6.00 -25.64
N SER A 210 15.90 6.58 -25.41
CA SER A 210 15.75 7.93 -24.85
C SER A 210 16.38 8.06 -23.46
N THR A 211 16.24 7.03 -22.61
CA THR A 211 16.89 6.99 -21.29
C THR A 211 18.40 6.87 -21.41
N LEU A 212 18.90 6.04 -22.34
CA LEU A 212 20.33 5.93 -22.60
C LEU A 212 20.90 7.26 -23.13
N ASN A 213 20.20 7.92 -24.04
CA ASN A 213 20.59 9.22 -24.56
C ASN A 213 20.62 10.29 -23.46
N ALA A 214 19.64 10.30 -22.56
CA ALA A 214 19.61 11.22 -21.42
C ALA A 214 20.84 11.08 -20.50
N LEU A 215 21.37 9.86 -20.32
CA LEU A 215 22.65 9.64 -19.63
C LEU A 215 23.84 10.17 -20.44
N ARG A 216 23.88 9.89 -21.75
CA ARG A 216 25.00 10.33 -22.61
C ARG A 216 25.12 11.84 -22.71
N THR A 217 23.97 12.52 -22.79
CA THR A 217 23.89 13.99 -22.88
C THR A 217 23.81 14.66 -21.51
N CYS A 218 23.97 13.90 -20.42
CA CYS A 218 23.95 14.40 -19.06
C CYS A 218 22.77 15.31 -18.71
N GLN A 219 21.55 14.89 -19.05
CA GLN A 219 20.33 15.62 -18.63
C GLN A 219 20.19 15.74 -17.11
N THR A 220 20.82 14.81 -16.38
CA THR A 220 21.08 14.92 -14.95
C THR A 220 22.58 15.11 -14.76
N GLU A 221 23.01 16.24 -14.26
CA GLU A 221 24.44 16.56 -14.13
C GLU A 221 25.13 15.83 -12.97
N ILE A 222 24.38 15.63 -11.88
CA ILE A 222 24.85 14.92 -10.68
C ILE A 222 23.88 13.81 -10.33
N TRP A 223 24.39 12.60 -10.12
CA TRP A 223 23.67 11.49 -9.51
C TRP A 223 24.14 11.27 -8.09
N LEU A 224 23.25 11.46 -7.11
CA LEU A 224 23.46 11.02 -5.75
C LEU A 224 23.10 9.53 -5.66
N ILE A 225 24.06 8.70 -5.27
CA ILE A 225 23.89 7.25 -5.19
C ILE A 225 24.22 6.82 -3.76
N PRO A 226 23.36 6.04 -3.08
CA PRO A 226 23.66 5.56 -1.74
C PRO A 226 25.04 4.92 -1.64
N LYS A 227 25.81 5.30 -0.61
CA LYS A 227 27.21 4.89 -0.44
C LYS A 227 27.43 3.38 -0.33
N GLY A 228 28.67 2.99 -0.61
CA GLY A 228 29.21 1.68 -0.24
C GLY A 228 28.90 0.56 -1.23
N LYS A 229 28.28 0.86 -2.38
CA LYS A 229 27.99 -0.10 -3.46
C LYS A 229 28.15 0.54 -4.83
N LEU A 230 28.26 -0.30 -5.84
CA LEU A 230 28.35 0.12 -7.23
C LEU A 230 27.01 0.71 -7.72
N PRO A 231 27.04 1.75 -8.55
CA PRO A 231 25.85 2.35 -9.16
C PRO A 231 24.95 1.34 -9.87
N PHE A 232 23.64 1.45 -9.61
CA PHE A 232 22.58 0.77 -10.34
C PHE A 232 22.67 -0.76 -10.33
N GLN A 233 23.25 -1.34 -9.29
CA GLN A 233 23.28 -2.79 -9.07
C GLN A 233 22.08 -3.29 -8.26
N VAL A 234 20.87 -2.90 -8.67
CA VAL A 234 19.63 -3.36 -8.03
C VAL A 234 19.04 -4.52 -8.82
N TYR A 235 18.40 -5.44 -8.12
CA TYR A 235 17.67 -6.57 -8.70
C TYR A 235 16.17 -6.34 -8.55
N SER A 236 15.39 -6.85 -9.49
CA SER A 236 13.93 -6.85 -9.38
C SER A 236 13.49 -7.69 -8.20
N TYR A 237 12.45 -7.25 -7.49
CA TYR A 237 11.77 -8.07 -6.48
C TYR A 237 10.84 -9.11 -7.12
N TYR A 238 10.59 -9.02 -8.42
CA TYR A 238 9.77 -9.99 -9.15
C TYR A 238 10.64 -11.12 -9.72
N PRO A 239 10.23 -12.40 -9.57
CA PRO A 239 10.87 -13.52 -10.25
C PRO A 239 10.99 -13.26 -11.77
N PRO A 240 12.13 -13.61 -12.40
CA PRO A 240 13.25 -14.39 -11.87
C PRO A 240 14.34 -13.59 -11.12
N LEU A 241 14.00 -12.45 -10.49
CA LEU A 241 14.94 -11.60 -9.72
C LEU A 241 16.12 -11.12 -10.56
N GLN A 242 15.85 -10.75 -11.81
CA GLN A 242 16.87 -10.27 -12.75
C GLN A 242 17.40 -8.88 -12.39
N LYS A 243 18.52 -8.48 -13.00
CA LYS A 243 19.07 -7.13 -12.87
C LYS A 243 18.02 -6.10 -13.29
N LEU A 244 17.78 -5.09 -12.46
CA LEU A 244 16.82 -4.03 -12.75
C LEU A 244 17.33 -3.09 -13.85
N PHE A 245 18.63 -2.79 -13.83
CA PHE A 245 19.31 -1.97 -14.83
C PHE A 245 20.16 -2.86 -15.73
N SER A 246 20.01 -2.69 -17.04
CA SER A 246 20.72 -3.48 -18.06
C SER A 246 22.24 -3.24 -18.01
N ASP A 247 23.00 -4.19 -18.55
CA ASP A 247 24.46 -4.04 -18.66
C ASP A 247 24.84 -2.83 -19.53
N GLN A 248 24.07 -2.57 -20.59
CA GLN A 248 24.23 -1.38 -21.44
C GLN A 248 23.99 -0.08 -20.67
N PHE A 249 22.93 -0.01 -19.84
CA PHE A 249 22.66 1.15 -19.00
C PHE A 249 23.84 1.42 -18.04
N ARG A 250 24.31 0.38 -17.34
CA ARG A 250 25.38 0.51 -16.35
C ARG A 250 26.69 0.92 -17.00
N LYS A 251 27.00 0.36 -18.17
CA LYS A 251 28.15 0.77 -18.98
C LYS A 251 28.04 2.23 -19.42
N THR A 252 26.89 2.63 -19.98
CA THR A 252 26.65 4.01 -20.41
C THR A 252 26.83 4.99 -19.25
N PHE A 253 26.31 4.66 -18.07
CA PHE A 253 26.51 5.47 -16.87
C PHE A 253 28.00 5.59 -16.50
N ALA A 254 28.74 4.48 -16.43
CA ALA A 254 30.15 4.48 -16.06
C ALA A 254 31.05 5.21 -17.09
N ASP A 255 30.67 5.18 -18.37
CA ASP A 255 31.40 5.87 -19.44
C ASP A 255 31.24 7.40 -19.32
N HIS A 256 30.08 7.90 -18.87
CA HIS A 256 29.75 9.35 -18.84
C HIS A 256 29.84 10.01 -17.46
N TYR A 257 29.79 9.25 -16.37
CA TYR A 257 29.81 9.76 -15.00
C TYR A 257 30.98 9.18 -14.21
N GLU A 258 31.47 9.95 -13.25
CA GLU A 258 32.51 9.51 -12.31
C GLU A 258 32.20 10.00 -10.90
N LYS A 259 32.62 9.23 -9.91
CA LYS A 259 32.49 9.66 -8.51
C LYS A 259 33.44 10.81 -8.24
N GLN A 260 32.91 11.95 -7.80
CA GLN A 260 33.70 13.15 -7.47
C GLN A 260 33.78 13.40 -5.97
N SER A 261 32.68 13.19 -5.24
CA SER A 261 32.61 13.47 -3.80
C SER A 261 31.65 12.51 -3.09
N SER A 262 31.54 12.69 -1.77
CA SER A 262 30.74 11.87 -0.88
C SER A 262 30.15 12.75 0.23
N THR A 263 28.88 12.59 0.54
CA THR A 263 28.16 13.29 1.63
C THR A 263 28.11 12.42 2.88
N GLU A 264 27.17 12.53 3.83
CA GLU A 264 27.04 11.50 4.87
C GLU A 264 26.55 10.18 4.26
N PHE A 265 25.47 10.22 3.48
CA PHE A 265 24.74 9.03 3.01
C PHE A 265 24.98 8.67 1.53
N TYR A 266 25.47 9.61 0.72
CA TYR A 266 25.53 9.45 -0.74
C TYR A 266 26.94 9.66 -1.30
N ASP A 267 27.20 9.00 -2.42
CA ASP A 267 28.31 9.30 -3.33
C ASP A 267 27.76 10.14 -4.48
N ALA A 268 28.42 11.26 -4.77
CA ALA A 268 28.06 12.14 -5.88
C ALA A 268 28.83 11.72 -7.13
N TRP A 269 28.09 11.24 -8.12
CA TRP A 269 28.58 10.88 -9.44
C TRP A 269 28.28 12.01 -10.41
N VAL A 270 29.32 12.65 -10.91
CA VAL A 270 29.22 13.88 -11.69
C VAL A 270 29.52 13.58 -13.14
N CYS A 271 28.77 14.21 -14.04
CA CYS A 271 28.98 14.08 -15.47
C CYS A 271 30.38 14.60 -15.86
N LYS A 272 31.13 13.81 -16.63
CA LYS A 272 32.51 14.11 -17.03
C LYS A 272 32.63 15.30 -17.97
N THR A 273 31.61 15.58 -18.79
CA THR A 273 31.65 16.66 -19.79
C THR A 273 31.41 18.05 -19.21
N ILE A 274 31.07 18.16 -17.93
CA ILE A 274 30.77 19.44 -17.24
C ILE A 274 32.00 19.98 -16.51
N ARG A 275 33.17 19.34 -16.69
CA ARG A 275 34.44 19.91 -16.26
C ARG A 275 34.82 21.08 -17.18
N ASN A 276 34.36 22.28 -16.81
CA ASN A 276 34.97 23.56 -17.18
C ASN A 276 35.50 24.23 -15.91
#